data_AF-A0A844M3U0-F1
#
_entry.id   AF-A0A844M3U0-F1
#
_cell.length_a   1.000
_cell.length_b   1.000
_cell.length_c   1.000
_cell.angle_alpha   90.00
_cell.angle_beta   90.00
_cell.angle_gamma   90.00
#
_symmetry.space_group_name_H-M   'P 1'
#
loop_
_entity.id
_entity.type
_entity.pdbx_description
1 polymer ?
#
loop_
_entity_poly.entity_id
_entity_poly.type
_entity_poly.pdbx_seq_one_letter_code
_entity_poly.pdbx_strand_id
1 'polypeptide(L)'
;VVGHPVRSIKNKLTSAYAKAEKEFLTDQKTADDIEEMGAGSLRNAVVDGDVVNGSVMAGQIAGLIKAEETCDVILRDIYYGAA
;
A
#
# COMPACT_ATOMS: atom_id res chain seq x y z
N VAL A 1 -3.28 13.43 -5.49
CA VAL A 1 -3.90 14.78 -5.46
C VAL A 1 -3.16 15.74 -4.54
N VAL A 2 -2.61 15.27 -3.42
CA VAL A 2 -1.77 16.06 -2.49
C VAL A 2 -0.26 15.98 -2.77
N GLY A 3 0.17 15.52 -3.96
CA GLY A 3 1.60 15.46 -4.33
C GLY A 3 2.39 14.21 -3.88
N HIS A 4 1.78 13.28 -3.16
CA HIS A 4 2.44 12.08 -2.61
C HIS A 4 1.83 10.77 -3.13
N PRO A 5 2.15 10.32 -4.37
CA PRO A 5 1.58 9.09 -4.91
C PRO A 5 2.17 7.85 -4.23
N VAL A 6 1.30 6.97 -3.74
CA VAL A 6 1.67 5.69 -3.13
C VAL A 6 0.87 4.56 -3.77
N ARG A 7 1.53 3.44 -4.08
CA ARG A 7 0.87 2.22 -4.55
C ARG A 7 0.67 1.24 -3.39
N SER A 8 -0.55 0.77 -3.24
CA SER A 8 -0.91 -0.26 -2.26
C SER A 8 -2.00 -1.18 -2.79
N ILE A 9 -2.14 -2.34 -2.11
CA ILE A 9 -3.25 -3.26 -2.32
C ILE A 9 -4.54 -2.56 -1.87
N LYS A 10 -5.60 -2.72 -2.68
CA LYS A 10 -6.89 -2.11 -2.39
C LYS A 10 -7.51 -2.68 -1.11
N ASN A 11 -7.71 -1.83 -0.12
CA ASN A 11 -8.39 -2.11 1.15
C ASN A 11 -9.25 -0.91 1.61
N LYS A 12 -9.69 -0.89 2.88
CA LYS A 12 -10.53 0.21 3.40
C LYS A 12 -9.76 1.53 3.46
N LEU A 13 -8.49 1.51 3.84
CA LEU A 13 -7.63 2.71 3.84
C LEU A 13 -7.58 3.35 2.46
N THR A 14 -7.26 2.57 1.42
CA THR A 14 -7.18 3.10 0.04
C THR A 14 -8.50 3.67 -0.47
N SER A 15 -9.63 3.07 -0.06
CA SER A 15 -10.96 3.54 -0.42
C SER A 15 -11.30 4.86 0.29
N ALA A 16 -10.93 4.98 1.56
CA ALA A 16 -11.06 6.20 2.34
C ALA A 16 -10.19 7.33 1.78
N TYR A 17 -8.94 7.02 1.41
CA TYR A 17 -8.04 7.97 0.73
C TYR A 17 -8.63 8.48 -0.59
N ALA A 18 -9.12 7.58 -1.45
CA ALA A 18 -9.73 7.97 -2.72
C ALA A 18 -10.98 8.85 -2.53
N LYS A 19 -11.70 8.69 -1.42
CA LYS A 19 -12.81 9.56 -1.04
C LYS A 19 -12.29 10.91 -0.52
N ALA A 20 -11.32 10.90 0.39
CA ALA A 20 -10.72 12.10 0.97
C ALA A 20 -10.04 12.98 -0.10
N GLU A 21 -9.37 12.39 -1.08
CA GLU A 21 -8.81 13.12 -2.21
C GLU A 21 -9.88 13.82 -3.05
N LYS A 22 -11.09 13.24 -3.19
CA LYS A 22 -12.22 13.92 -3.86
C LYS A 22 -12.80 15.03 -2.99
N GLU A 23 -12.91 14.81 -1.68
CA GLU A 23 -13.37 15.81 -0.72
C GLU A 23 -12.43 17.03 -0.67
N PHE A 24 -11.12 16.80 -0.76
CA PHE A 24 -10.09 17.84 -0.89
C PHE A 24 -10.28 18.69 -2.15
N LEU A 25 -10.64 18.09 -3.29
CA LEU A 25 -10.95 18.83 -4.52
C LEU A 25 -12.20 19.72 -4.42
N THR A 26 -13.03 19.50 -3.40
CA THR A 26 -14.24 20.30 -3.11
C THR A 26 -14.10 21.17 -1.87
N ASP A 27 -12.86 21.39 -1.40
CA ASP A 27 -12.53 22.17 -0.20
C ASP A 27 -13.22 21.67 1.09
N GLN A 28 -13.64 20.40 1.14
CA GLN A 28 -14.24 19.78 2.33
C GLN A 28 -13.19 19.20 3.30
N LYS A 29 -11.97 18.96 2.81
CA LYS A 29 -10.82 18.47 3.56
C LYS A 29 -9.57 19.26 3.17
N THR A 30 -8.65 19.39 4.11
CA THR A 30 -7.33 19.99 3.92
C THR A 30 -6.29 18.93 3.55
N ALA A 31 -5.08 19.36 3.21
CA ALA A 31 -3.96 18.45 3.01
C ALA A 31 -3.57 17.74 4.32
N ASP A 32 -3.55 18.47 5.44
CA ASP A 32 -3.23 17.95 6.77
C ASP A 32 -4.20 16.82 7.19
N ASP A 33 -5.50 16.98 6.90
CA ASP A 33 -6.50 15.92 7.14
C ASP A 33 -6.18 14.61 6.41
N ILE A 34 -5.54 14.70 5.24
CA ILE A 34 -5.16 13.55 4.41
C ILE A 34 -3.83 12.95 4.89
N GLU A 35 -2.91 13.78 5.39
CA GLU A 35 -1.65 13.32 5.98
C GLU A 35 -1.89 12.55 7.28
N GLU A 36 -2.78 13.04 8.14
CA GLU A 36 -3.12 12.40 9.42
C GLU A 36 -3.71 10.99 9.21
N MET A 37 -4.51 10.79 8.14
CA MET A 37 -5.03 9.47 7.77
C MET A 37 -3.94 8.44 7.48
N GLY A 38 -2.74 8.88 7.10
CA GLY A 38 -1.63 8.03 6.68
C GLY A 38 -0.60 7.81 7.78
N ALA A 39 -0.62 8.64 8.81
CA ALA A 39 0.31 8.60 9.92
C ALA A 39 0.31 7.20 10.57
N GLY A 40 1.47 6.53 10.54
CA GLY A 40 1.64 5.19 11.11
C GLY A 40 0.95 4.05 10.35
N SER A 41 0.22 4.32 9.26
CA SER A 41 -0.55 3.30 8.53
C SER A 41 0.28 2.13 8.01
N LEU A 42 1.53 2.37 7.58
CA LEU A 42 2.45 1.31 7.16
C LEU A 42 2.85 0.40 8.34
N ARG A 43 3.13 0.99 9.52
CA ARG A 43 3.47 0.23 10.73
C ARG A 43 2.28 -0.65 11.14
N ASN A 44 1.07 -0.12 11.10
CA ASN A 44 -0.14 -0.88 11.44
C ASN A 44 -0.30 -2.12 10.54
N ALA A 45 -0.01 -2.01 9.24
CA ALA A 45 -0.05 -3.14 8.32
C ALA A 45 1.08 -4.16 8.57
N VAL A 46 2.32 -3.68 8.73
CA VAL A 46 3.52 -4.53 8.75
C VAL A 46 3.78 -5.16 10.11
N VAL A 47 3.61 -4.40 11.20
CA VAL A 47 3.94 -4.85 12.56
C VAL A 47 2.71 -5.42 13.24
N ASP A 48 1.59 -4.71 13.17
CA ASP A 48 0.38 -5.07 13.92
C ASP A 48 -0.59 -5.95 13.09
N GLY A 49 -0.29 -6.17 11.80
CA GLY A 49 -1.06 -7.04 10.91
C GLY A 49 -2.42 -6.48 10.45
N ASP A 50 -2.69 -5.19 10.64
CA ASP A 50 -3.93 -4.55 10.18
C ASP A 50 -3.89 -4.30 8.67
N VAL A 51 -4.24 -5.32 7.90
CA VAL A 51 -4.37 -5.24 6.43
C VAL A 51 -5.66 -4.53 5.97
N VAL A 52 -6.57 -4.21 6.90
CA VAL A 52 -7.87 -3.60 6.59
C VAL A 52 -7.75 -2.08 6.55
N ASN A 53 -7.13 -1.49 7.58
CA ASN A 53 -6.95 -0.03 7.72
C ASN A 53 -5.48 0.40 7.62
N GLY A 54 -4.53 -0.52 7.59
CA GLY A 54 -3.12 -0.20 7.35
C GLY A 54 -2.79 -0.01 5.87
N SER A 55 -1.60 0.52 5.59
CA SER A 55 -1.08 0.72 4.24
C SER A 55 -0.32 -0.53 3.77
N VAL A 56 -1.02 -1.40 3.03
CA VAL A 56 -0.44 -2.62 2.45
C VAL A 56 0.25 -2.28 1.12
N MET A 57 1.45 -1.70 1.20
CA MET A 57 2.20 -1.28 0.01
C MET A 57 2.70 -2.49 -0.78
N ALA A 58 2.34 -2.60 -2.05
CA ALA A 58 2.80 -3.68 -2.93
C ALA A 58 2.78 -3.27 -4.41
N GLY A 59 3.67 -3.85 -5.21
CA GLY A 59 3.71 -3.68 -6.66
C GLY A 59 2.58 -4.41 -7.39
N GLN A 60 2.34 -4.07 -8.67
CA GLN A 60 1.31 -4.75 -9.48
C GLN A 60 1.60 -6.24 -9.70
N ILE A 61 2.87 -6.63 -9.62
CA ILE A 61 3.34 -8.02 -9.74
C ILE A 61 2.85 -8.92 -8.58
N ALA A 62 2.32 -8.35 -7.49
CA ALA A 62 1.85 -9.10 -6.32
C ALA A 62 0.85 -10.21 -6.66
N GLY A 63 0.07 -10.05 -7.74
CA GLY A 63 -0.85 -11.08 -8.22
C GLY A 63 -0.16 -12.37 -8.70
N LEU A 64 1.14 -12.32 -9.06
CA LEU A 64 1.93 -13.48 -9.48
C LEU A 64 2.63 -14.21 -8.33
N ILE A 65 2.73 -13.59 -7.14
CA ILE A 65 3.34 -14.21 -5.97
C ILE A 65 2.31 -15.17 -5.35
N LYS A 66 2.60 -16.47 -5.36
CA LYS A 66 1.68 -17.54 -4.91
C LYS A 66 2.23 -18.39 -3.76
N ALA A 67 3.47 -18.15 -3.34
CA ALA A 67 4.15 -18.94 -2.33
C ALA A 67 4.91 -18.03 -1.35
N GLU A 68 5.07 -18.52 -0.13
CA GLU A 68 5.99 -17.97 0.86
C GLU A 68 7.30 -18.75 0.77
N GLU A 69 8.39 -18.06 0.51
CA GLU A 69 9.68 -18.67 0.22
C GLU A 69 10.82 -17.94 0.94
N THR A 70 11.92 -18.65 1.16
CA THR A 70 13.13 -18.03 1.71
C THR A 70 13.79 -17.12 0.69
N CYS A 71 14.55 -16.12 1.14
CA CYS A 71 15.28 -15.23 0.25
C CYS A 71 16.23 -15.97 -0.71
N ASP A 72 16.88 -17.06 -0.28
CA ASP A 72 17.77 -17.86 -1.13
C ASP A 72 17.00 -18.51 -2.29
N VAL A 73 15.82 -19.06 -2.01
CA VAL A 73 14.98 -19.69 -3.05
C VAL A 73 14.51 -18.64 -4.06
N ILE A 74 14.00 -17.50 -3.60
CA ILE A 74 13.55 -16.41 -4.49
C ILE A 74 14.69 -15.93 -5.40
N LEU A 75 15.89 -15.75 -4.86
CA LEU A 75 17.05 -15.32 -5.65
C LEU A 75 17.45 -16.36 -6.71
N ARG A 76 17.44 -17.64 -6.34
CA ARG A 76 17.77 -18.74 -7.26
C ARG A 76 16.73 -18.89 -8.37
N ASP A 77 15.44 -18.81 -8.03
CA ASP A 77 14.36 -18.87 -9.02
C ASP A 77 14.49 -17.74 -10.06
N ILE A 78 14.69 -16.50 -9.60
CA ILE A 78 14.89 -15.36 -10.50
C ILE A 78 16.16 -15.53 -11.36
N TYR A 79 17.27 -15.99 -10.78
CA TYR A 79 18.55 -16.08 -11.50
C TYR A 79 18.59 -17.25 -12.50
N TYR A 80 18.17 -18.44 -12.08
CA TYR A 80 18.23 -19.64 -12.92
C TYR A 80 16.98 -19.83 -13.80
N GLY A 81 15.82 -19.30 -13.38
CA GLY A 81 14.57 -19.36 -14.15
C GLY A 81 14.49 -18.31 -15.27
N ALA A 82 15.37 -17.32 -15.29
CA ALA A 82 15.47 -16.33 -16.37
C ALA A 82 16.22 -16.84 -17.62
N ALA A 83 16.87 -18.00 -17.55
CA ALA A 83 17.67 -18.60 -18.63
C ALA A 83 16.81 -19.39 -19.63
#